data_AF-A0A7X7ALI4-F1
#
_entry.id   AF-A0A7X7ALI4-F1
#
_cell.length_a   1.000
_cell.length_b   1.000
_cell.length_c   1.000
_cell.angle_alpha   90.00
_cell.angle_beta   90.00
_cell.angle_gamma   90.00
#
_symmetry.space_group_name_H-M   'P 1'
#
loop_
_entity.id
_entity.type
_entity.pdbx_description
1 polymer ?
#
loop_
_entity_poly.entity_id
_entity_poly.type
_entity_poly.pdbx_seq_one_letter_code
_entity_poly.pdbx_strand_id
1 'polypeptide(L)'
;VFLKNVLAALAVGGVLVGCAASGDRMVRADDLRNDNYLVTDTVISDLDFPSLQRNLFQHRAACGSAPRFVMHEGETAYASLIETADTPESYENVVIADLIQYPESWRAPVRVAISFYSYYINDDIKQRVDAMLNAVRQPGNCM
;
A
#
# COMPACT_ATOMS: atom_id res chain seq x y z
N VAL A 1 -35.09 57.74 -28.81
CA VAL A 1 -33.77 58.29 -28.42
C VAL A 1 -33.28 57.43 -27.27
N PHE A 2 -32.50 56.37 -27.55
CA PHE A 2 -31.05 56.27 -27.23
C PHE A 2 -30.81 56.47 -25.72
N LEU A 3 -30.26 55.56 -24.92
CA LEU A 3 -29.04 54.74 -25.07
C LEU A 3 -29.03 53.79 -23.82
N LYS A 4 -29.03 52.46 -23.93
CA LYS A 4 -27.87 51.53 -24.01
C LYS A 4 -27.05 51.39 -22.70
N ASN A 5 -27.10 50.17 -22.13
CA ASN A 5 -26.17 49.48 -21.21
C ASN A 5 -26.04 50.07 -19.78
N VAL A 6 -25.91 49.32 -18.68
CA VAL A 6 -25.01 48.19 -18.37
C VAL A 6 -25.50 47.43 -17.10
N LEU A 7 -25.10 46.15 -16.97
CA LEU A 7 -25.04 45.26 -15.78
C LEU A 7 -26.33 44.48 -15.41
N ALA A 8 -26.45 43.19 -15.74
CA ALA A 8 -25.77 42.00 -15.17
C ALA A 8 -26.43 41.49 -13.87
N ALA A 9 -27.24 40.43 -13.99
CA ALA A 9 -27.63 39.51 -12.93
C ALA A 9 -27.99 38.15 -13.59
N LEU A 10 -27.18 37.11 -13.46
CA LEU A 10 -27.20 36.09 -12.39
C LEU A 10 -28.48 35.22 -12.39
N ALA A 11 -28.31 33.96 -12.82
CA ALA A 11 -29.04 32.71 -12.49
C ALA A 11 -28.99 31.81 -13.75
N VAL A 12 -28.04 30.88 -13.93
CA VAL A 12 -27.77 29.65 -13.17
C VAL A 12 -29.04 28.92 -12.75
N GLY A 13 -29.48 27.98 -13.59
CA GLY A 13 -30.44 26.94 -13.26
C GLY A 13 -30.70 26.10 -14.50
N GLY A 14 -30.54 24.79 -14.53
CA GLY A 14 -30.00 23.85 -13.57
C GLY A 14 -29.93 22.53 -14.35
N VAL A 15 -28.72 22.01 -14.55
CA VAL A 15 -28.55 20.66 -15.09
C VAL A 15 -28.00 19.82 -13.96
N LEU A 16 -28.88 19.44 -13.03
CA LEU A 16 -28.58 18.33 -12.12
C LEU A 16 -28.70 17.04 -12.94
N VAL A 17 -27.73 16.81 -13.84
CA VAL A 17 -27.35 15.44 -14.17
C VAL A 17 -26.64 14.97 -12.91
N GLY A 18 -27.42 14.40 -11.99
CA GLY A 18 -26.88 13.51 -10.98
C GLY A 18 -26.22 12.38 -11.73
N CYS A 19 -24.92 12.52 -12.01
CA CYS A 19 -24.03 11.38 -12.14
C CYS A 19 -24.01 10.72 -10.76
N ALA A 20 -25.05 9.94 -10.46
CA ALA A 20 -24.86 8.74 -9.67
C ALA A 20 -24.00 7.82 -10.53
N ALA A 21 -22.70 8.15 -10.60
CA ALA A 21 -21.70 7.19 -10.96
C ALA A 21 -21.71 6.17 -9.83
N SER A 22 -22.58 5.17 -9.96
CA SER A 22 -22.24 3.81 -9.59
C SER A 22 -21.09 3.37 -10.52
N GLY A 23 -19.96 4.06 -10.41
CA GLY A 23 -18.70 3.57 -10.92
C GLY A 23 -18.29 2.48 -9.96
N ASP A 24 -17.90 1.33 -10.50
CA ASP A 24 -17.28 0.25 -9.74
C ASP A 24 -16.35 0.86 -8.69
N ARG A 25 -16.71 0.69 -7.41
CA ARG A 25 -15.93 1.23 -6.31
C ARG A 25 -14.67 0.38 -6.24
N MET A 26 -13.66 0.77 -7.01
CA MET A 26 -12.36 0.11 -7.05
C MET A 26 -11.80 0.08 -5.63
N VAL A 27 -11.43 -1.10 -5.15
CA VAL A 27 -10.86 -1.28 -3.82
C VAL A 27 -9.57 -0.46 -3.73
N ARG A 28 -9.49 0.44 -2.75
CA ARG A 28 -8.31 1.28 -2.48
C ARG A 28 -7.46 0.63 -1.39
N ALA A 29 -6.18 0.98 -1.31
CA ALA A 29 -5.30 0.49 -0.27
C ALA A 29 -5.83 0.76 1.16
N ASP A 30 -6.39 1.95 1.39
CA ASP A 30 -6.94 2.33 2.70
C ASP A 30 -8.18 1.51 3.09
N ASP A 31 -8.92 0.98 2.12
CA ASP A 31 -10.11 0.15 2.39
C ASP A 31 -9.70 -1.20 3.01
N LEU A 32 -8.46 -1.66 2.79
CA LEU A 32 -7.93 -2.93 3.28
C LEU A 32 -7.38 -2.85 4.71
N ARG A 33 -7.09 -1.65 5.24
CA ARG A 33 -6.39 -1.47 6.52
C ARG A 33 -7.34 -1.61 7.72
N ASN A 34 -7.95 -2.78 7.87
CA ASN A 34 -8.79 -3.12 9.01
C ASN A 34 -8.77 -4.63 9.29
N ASP A 35 -9.26 -4.99 10.47
CA ASP A 35 -9.21 -6.37 10.99
C ASP A 35 -9.96 -7.39 10.11
N ASN A 36 -10.93 -6.97 9.29
CA ASN A 36 -11.66 -7.90 8.41
C ASN A 36 -10.83 -8.38 7.22
N TYR A 37 -9.80 -7.63 6.83
CA TYR A 37 -8.91 -7.93 5.72
C TYR A 37 -7.49 -8.28 6.17
N LEU A 38 -7.26 -8.35 7.49
CA LEU A 38 -6.00 -8.75 8.06
C LEU A 38 -5.75 -10.25 7.78
N VAL A 39 -4.65 -10.53 7.07
CA VAL A 39 -4.21 -11.90 6.77
C VAL A 39 -3.38 -12.43 7.93
N THR A 40 -2.36 -11.68 8.34
CA THR A 40 -1.46 -12.06 9.44
C THR A 40 -0.61 -10.87 9.90
N ASP A 41 -0.13 -10.95 11.14
CA ASP A 41 0.90 -10.08 11.69
C ASP A 41 2.19 -10.87 11.96
N THR A 42 3.34 -10.21 11.82
CA THR A 42 4.62 -10.77 12.21
C THR A 42 5.61 -9.69 12.61
N VAL A 43 6.67 -10.10 13.31
CA VAL A 43 7.79 -9.22 13.68
C VAL A 43 9.07 -9.87 13.21
N ILE A 44 9.90 -9.10 12.51
CA ILE A 44 11.24 -9.52 12.11
C ILE A 44 12.25 -8.77 12.98
N SER A 45 12.92 -9.51 13.85
CA SER A 45 14.05 -9.02 14.65
C SER A 45 15.29 -8.81 13.79
N ASP A 46 16.18 -7.93 14.24
CA ASP A 46 17.45 -7.61 13.59
C ASP A 46 17.28 -7.12 12.14
N LEU A 47 16.16 -6.44 11.89
CA LEU A 47 15.81 -5.83 10.61
C LEU A 47 15.47 -4.35 10.80
N ASP A 48 15.99 -3.53 9.91
CA ASP A 48 15.61 -2.12 9.73
C ASP A 48 15.19 -1.87 8.27
N PHE A 49 14.60 -0.72 8.00
CA PHE A 49 14.14 -0.31 6.67
C PHE A 49 15.28 -0.27 5.65
N PRO A 50 16.48 0.28 5.94
CA PRO A 50 17.61 0.20 5.00
C PRO A 50 17.98 -1.25 4.61
N SER A 51 18.05 -2.16 5.58
CA SER A 51 18.35 -3.58 5.34
C SER A 51 17.22 -4.27 4.58
N LEU A 52 15.96 -3.97 4.92
CA LEU A 52 14.79 -4.45 4.20
C LEU A 52 14.83 -4.01 2.73
N GLN A 53 15.06 -2.72 2.46
CA GLN A 53 15.18 -2.19 1.10
C GLN A 53 16.34 -2.84 0.34
N ARG A 54 17.49 -3.03 0.98
CA ARG A 54 18.63 -3.75 0.40
C ARG A 54 18.26 -5.18 0.02
N ASN A 55 17.56 -5.90 0.90
CA ASN A 55 17.16 -7.28 0.65
C ASN A 55 16.19 -7.35 -0.54
N LEU A 56 15.19 -6.46 -0.60
CA LEU A 56 14.29 -6.39 -1.74
C LEU A 56 15.01 -6.07 -3.06
N PHE A 57 16.00 -5.19 -3.03
CA PHE A 57 16.83 -4.89 -4.21
C PHE A 57 17.62 -6.12 -4.67
N GLN A 58 18.28 -6.82 -3.74
CA GLN A 58 19.01 -8.06 -4.03
C GLN A 58 18.08 -9.15 -4.57
N HIS A 59 16.90 -9.31 -3.96
CA HIS A 59 15.90 -10.27 -4.41
C HIS A 59 15.41 -9.94 -5.82
N ARG A 60 15.11 -8.67 -6.13
CA ARG A 60 14.74 -8.25 -7.48
C ARG A 60 15.83 -8.53 -8.51
N ALA A 61 17.10 -8.30 -8.16
CA ALA A 61 18.22 -8.56 -9.05
C ALA A 61 18.38 -10.07 -9.36
N ALA A 62 18.05 -10.94 -8.42
CA ALA A 62 18.16 -12.39 -8.57
C ALA A 62 16.90 -13.03 -9.20
N CYS A 63 15.71 -12.61 -8.78
CA CYS A 63 14.43 -13.24 -9.10
C CYS A 63 13.60 -12.46 -10.13
N GLY A 64 14.08 -11.30 -10.59
CA GLY A 64 13.42 -10.47 -11.60
C GLY A 64 12.24 -9.64 -11.08
N SER A 65 11.76 -9.90 -9.87
CA SER A 65 10.68 -9.14 -9.22
C SER A 65 10.92 -9.05 -7.71
N ALA A 66 10.31 -8.07 -7.06
CA ALA A 66 10.26 -7.95 -5.61
C ALA A 66 9.14 -6.97 -5.22
N PRO A 67 8.54 -7.13 -4.04
CA PRO A 67 7.59 -6.15 -3.49
C PRO A 67 8.13 -4.73 -3.52
N ARG A 68 7.26 -3.77 -3.78
CA ARG A 68 7.57 -2.34 -3.73
C ARG A 68 7.49 -1.84 -2.30
N PHE A 69 8.60 -1.31 -1.82
CA PHE A 69 8.68 -0.60 -0.55
C PHE A 69 8.36 0.89 -0.76
N VAL A 70 7.49 1.44 0.09
CA VAL A 70 7.02 2.84 0.03
C VAL A 70 7.07 3.45 1.43
N MET A 71 7.94 4.43 1.64
CA MET A 71 7.90 5.24 2.86
C MET A 71 6.65 6.12 2.87
N HIS A 72 6.03 6.27 4.04
CA HIS A 72 4.93 7.23 4.19
C HIS A 72 5.48 8.66 4.25
N GLU A 73 4.75 9.61 3.68
CA GLU A 73 5.20 11.01 3.61
C GLU A 73 5.33 11.61 5.01
N GLY A 74 6.47 12.25 5.31
CA GLY A 74 6.75 12.85 6.61
C GLY A 74 7.12 11.85 7.71
N GLU A 75 7.08 10.55 7.43
CA GLU A 75 7.34 9.50 8.41
C GLU A 75 8.70 8.83 8.20
N THR A 76 9.33 8.42 9.30
CA THR A 76 10.63 7.69 9.27
C THR A 76 10.53 6.29 9.83
N ALA A 77 9.45 5.98 10.55
CA ALA A 77 9.19 4.67 11.16
C ALA A 77 8.05 3.89 10.50
N TYR A 78 7.35 4.49 9.54
CA TYR A 78 6.19 3.90 8.87
C TYR A 78 6.42 3.77 7.36
N ALA A 79 6.09 2.60 6.84
CA ALA A 79 6.19 2.30 5.42
C ALA A 79 5.12 1.27 5.02
N SER A 80 4.96 1.06 3.72
CA SER A 80 4.18 -0.03 3.16
C SER A 80 5.01 -0.90 2.22
N LEU A 81 4.69 -2.19 2.18
CA LEU A 81 5.10 -3.13 1.15
C LEU A 81 3.89 -3.45 0.29
N ILE A 82 4.04 -3.34 -1.01
CA ILE A 82 3.00 -3.65 -1.99
C ILE A 82 3.57 -4.76 -2.86
N GLU A 83 2.85 -5.87 -2.96
CA GLU A 83 3.33 -7.06 -3.67
C GLU A 83 3.75 -6.78 -5.11
N THR A 84 3.01 -5.94 -5.81
CA THR A 84 3.31 -5.54 -7.18
C THR A 84 4.37 -4.43 -7.24
N ALA A 85 5.20 -4.48 -8.28
CA ALA A 85 6.18 -3.43 -8.57
C ALA A 85 5.50 -2.13 -9.04
N ASP A 86 4.36 -2.23 -9.71
CA ASP A 86 3.64 -1.09 -10.29
C ASP A 86 2.60 -0.53 -9.30
N THR A 87 1.97 0.58 -9.69
CA THR A 87 0.78 1.10 -8.99
C THR A 87 -0.44 0.41 -9.59
N PRO A 88 -1.14 -0.45 -8.83
CA PRO A 88 -2.31 -1.14 -9.35
C PRO A 88 -3.47 -0.16 -9.49
N GLU A 89 -4.33 -0.39 -10.47
CA GLU A 89 -5.57 0.37 -10.64
C GLU A 89 -6.57 0.08 -9.49
N SER A 90 -6.56 -1.16 -8.99
CA SER A 90 -7.32 -1.58 -7.81
C SER A 90 -6.52 -2.55 -6.94
N TYR A 91 -6.75 -2.50 -5.63
CA TYR A 91 -6.12 -3.34 -4.63
C TYR A 91 -6.88 -4.64 -4.31
N GLU A 92 -7.98 -4.93 -5.02
CA GLU A 92 -8.82 -6.10 -4.76
C GLU A 92 -8.03 -7.43 -4.80
N ASN A 93 -7.06 -7.54 -5.69
CA ASN A 93 -6.24 -8.74 -5.84
C ASN A 93 -4.77 -8.52 -5.45
N VAL A 94 -4.49 -7.55 -4.57
CA VAL A 94 -3.13 -7.15 -4.19
C VAL A 94 -2.94 -7.37 -2.71
N VAL A 95 -1.83 -8.03 -2.35
CA VAL A 95 -1.39 -8.08 -0.95
C VAL A 95 -0.65 -6.78 -0.62
N ILE A 96 -1.08 -6.10 0.43
CA ILE A 96 -0.36 -4.96 1.01
C ILE A 96 0.12 -5.32 2.41
N ALA A 97 1.22 -4.73 2.83
CA ALA A 97 1.70 -4.81 4.20
C ALA A 97 2.00 -3.42 4.72
N ASP A 98 1.59 -3.14 5.96
CA ASP A 98 2.06 -1.96 6.68
C ASP A 98 3.20 -2.35 7.61
N LEU A 99 4.19 -1.48 7.69
CA LEU A 99 5.45 -1.71 8.39
C LEU A 99 5.66 -0.64 9.44
N ILE A 100 6.06 -1.08 10.63
CA ILE A 100 6.46 -0.21 11.73
C ILE A 100 7.86 -0.60 12.16
N GLN A 101 8.82 0.31 12.00
CA GLN A 101 10.17 0.13 12.50
C GLN A 101 10.26 0.57 13.97
N TYR A 102 10.73 -0.34 14.82
CA TYR A 102 11.12 -0.03 16.18
C TYR A 102 12.65 0.05 16.25
N PRO A 103 13.22 1.21 16.63
CA PRO A 103 14.65 1.33 16.80
C PRO A 103 15.15 0.42 17.92
N GLU A 104 16.45 0.15 17.91
CA GLU A 104 17.11 -0.57 18.99
C GLU A 104 16.86 0.11 20.34
N SER A 105 16.61 -0.71 21.36
CA SER A 105 16.42 -0.27 22.73
C SER A 105 17.13 -1.23 23.68
N TRP A 106 17.33 -0.81 24.92
CA TRP A 106 17.93 -1.69 25.93
C TRP A 106 17.14 -2.98 26.20
N ARG A 107 15.84 -3.03 25.82
CA ARG A 107 14.97 -4.20 26.02
C ARG A 107 14.92 -5.14 24.82
N ALA A 108 15.27 -4.66 23.63
CA ALA A 108 15.05 -5.41 22.40
C ALA A 108 15.87 -4.82 21.25
N PRO A 109 16.36 -5.68 20.32
CA PRO A 109 17.05 -5.22 19.13
C PRO A 109 16.10 -4.42 18.22
N VAL A 110 16.71 -3.81 17.19
CA VAL A 110 15.96 -3.24 16.07
C VAL A 110 15.05 -4.29 15.46
N ARG A 111 13.84 -3.90 15.09
CA ARG A 111 12.85 -4.83 14.54
C ARG A 111 11.83 -4.09 13.70
N VAL A 112 11.23 -4.81 12.77
CA VAL A 112 10.11 -4.32 11.96
C VAL A 112 8.90 -5.19 12.24
N ALA A 113 7.81 -4.59 12.73
CA ALA A 113 6.51 -5.23 12.72
C ALA A 113 5.86 -5.06 11.34
N ILE A 114 5.19 -6.10 10.88
CA ILE A 114 4.56 -6.17 9.56
C ILE A 114 3.16 -6.72 9.72
N SER A 115 2.18 -5.99 9.20
CA SER A 115 0.77 -6.40 9.15
C SER A 115 0.34 -6.54 7.70
N PHE A 116 -0.07 -7.74 7.29
CA PHE A 116 -0.46 -8.04 5.91
C PHE A 116 -1.97 -7.99 5.74
N TYR A 117 -2.42 -7.35 4.67
CA TYR A 117 -3.83 -7.18 4.33
C TYR A 117 -4.09 -7.62 2.89
N SER A 118 -5.28 -8.17 2.67
CA SER A 118 -5.79 -8.54 1.36
C SER A 118 -7.31 -8.59 1.40
N TYR A 119 -7.96 -8.23 0.28
CA TYR A 119 -9.42 -8.34 0.17
C TYR A 119 -9.89 -9.80 0.28
N TYR A 120 -9.13 -10.72 -0.31
CA TYR A 120 -9.36 -12.15 -0.23
C TYR A 120 -8.45 -12.79 0.82
N ILE A 121 -8.97 -13.75 1.58
CA ILE A 121 -8.20 -14.53 2.57
C ILE A 121 -8.36 -16.00 2.24
N ASN A 122 -7.43 -16.52 1.46
CA ASN A 122 -7.38 -17.90 0.99
C ASN A 122 -5.92 -18.40 0.95
N ASP A 123 -5.70 -19.65 0.54
CA ASP A 123 -4.36 -20.25 0.56
C ASP A 123 -3.42 -19.66 -0.50
N ASP A 124 -3.94 -19.13 -1.61
CA ASP A 124 -3.14 -18.36 -2.59
C ASP A 124 -2.54 -17.11 -1.95
N ILE A 125 -3.37 -16.35 -1.21
CA ILE A 125 -2.93 -15.14 -0.51
C ILE A 125 -1.89 -15.46 0.57
N LYS A 126 -2.03 -16.56 1.29
CA LYS A 126 -1.01 -16.99 2.27
C LYS A 126 0.33 -17.29 1.59
N GLN A 127 0.32 -18.00 0.46
CA GLN A 127 1.54 -18.28 -0.31
C GLN A 127 2.21 -16.99 -0.79
N ARG A 128 1.42 -16.00 -1.21
CA ARG A 128 1.91 -14.68 -1.64
C ARG A 128 2.49 -13.87 -0.48
N VAL A 129 1.87 -13.91 0.70
CA VAL A 129 2.44 -13.35 1.93
C VAL A 129 3.77 -14.02 2.29
N ASP A 130 3.85 -15.35 2.21
CA ASP A 130 5.09 -16.09 2.47
C ASP A 130 6.19 -15.72 1.46
N ALA A 131 5.84 -15.57 0.18
CA ALA A 131 6.77 -15.09 -0.84
C ALA A 131 7.27 -13.66 -0.56
N MET A 132 6.39 -12.75 -0.14
CA MET A 132 6.78 -11.40 0.29
C MET A 132 7.73 -11.43 1.49
N LEU A 133 7.45 -12.28 2.49
CA LEU A 133 8.32 -12.46 3.64
C LEU A 133 9.68 -13.07 3.26
N ASN A 134 9.70 -14.04 2.35
CA ASN A 134 10.91 -14.64 1.83
C ASN A 134 11.77 -13.62 1.07
N ALA A 135 11.15 -12.75 0.27
CA ALA A 135 11.87 -11.67 -0.42
C ALA A 135 12.62 -10.74 0.55
N VAL A 136 12.07 -10.54 1.76
CA VAL A 136 12.70 -9.75 2.82
C VAL A 136 13.74 -10.55 3.61
N ARG A 137 13.45 -11.81 3.96
CA ARG A 137 14.29 -12.63 4.87
C ARG A 137 15.44 -13.35 4.18
N GLN A 138 15.22 -13.78 2.95
CA GLN A 138 16.12 -14.64 2.17
C GLN A 138 16.24 -14.10 0.73
N PRO A 139 16.89 -12.93 0.55
CA PRO A 139 17.03 -12.35 -0.78
C PRO A 139 17.75 -13.32 -1.72
N GLY A 140 17.20 -13.51 -2.93
CA GLY A 140 17.71 -14.44 -3.93
C GLY A 140 17.13 -15.86 -3.88
N ASN A 141 16.31 -16.19 -2.88
CA ASN A 141 15.48 -17.40 -2.93
C ASN A 141 14.18 -17.10 -3.69
N CYS A 142 14.03 -17.65 -4.90
CA CYS A 142 12.92 -17.35 -5.81
C CYS A 142 11.79 -18.40 -5.77
N MET A 143 11.75 -19.23 -4.72
CA MET A 143 10.73 -20.27 -4.51
C MET A 143 9.48 -19.74 -3.83
#